data_AF-A0A6I3LRT8-F1
#
_entry.id   AF-A0A6I3LRT8-F1
#
_cell.length_a   1.000
_cell.length_b   1.000
_cell.length_c   1.000
_cell.angle_alpha   90.00
_cell.angle_beta   90.00
_cell.angle_gamma   90.00
#
_symmetry.space_group_name_H-M   'P 1'
#
loop_
_entity.id
_entity.type
_entity.pdbx_description
1 polymer ?
#
loop_
_entity_poly.entity_id
_entity_poly.type
_entity_poly.pdbx_seq_one_letter_code
_entity_poly.pdbx_strand_id
1 'polypeptide(L)'
;MTENETWIVTKMKGYGCIGVFFLPFILVGIWTLGYSLNNIYNSQKTGDWTKVPATVAHIKLDYDNDSDGGDGTYEVKIGYKYKIGNKEFLGHKIAIGYSGGNGKEHVALFSKLENAKKIAVFVNPDDSSEAIIIKGINNSIVGVLVFSIMWNSFISFCLIPLFLKKGAKFNVKYAFIAFAVIWVTGFYLLFSDSIKIHSEDKIEVVESKKISDTDV
;
A
#
# COMPACT_ATOMS: atom_id res chain seq x y z
N MET A 1 34.06 45.16 -17.68
CA MET A 1 33.05 44.13 -17.37
C MET A 1 32.01 44.20 -18.47
N THR A 2 32.03 43.23 -19.37
CA THR A 2 31.22 43.22 -20.59
C THR A 2 29.83 42.66 -20.29
N GLU A 3 28.81 43.24 -20.93
CA GLU A 3 27.37 42.92 -20.84
C GLU A 3 27.02 41.43 -21.10
N ASN A 4 28.03 40.68 -21.55
CA ASN A 4 28.02 39.30 -21.94
C ASN A 4 28.09 38.35 -20.73
N GLU A 5 28.62 38.80 -19.58
CA GLU A 5 28.78 37.95 -18.40
C GLU A 5 27.51 37.92 -17.54
N THR A 6 26.70 38.98 -17.57
CA THR A 6 25.49 39.10 -16.76
C THR A 6 24.40 38.12 -17.18
N TRP A 7 24.22 37.86 -18.49
CA TRP A 7 23.16 36.96 -18.99
C TRP A 7 23.43 35.48 -18.71
N ILE A 8 24.69 35.04 -18.63
CA ILE A 8 25.05 33.64 -18.31
C ILE A 8 24.70 33.32 -16.86
N VAL A 9 25.00 34.25 -15.94
CA VAL A 9 24.75 34.08 -14.51
C VAL A 9 23.24 34.13 -14.18
N THR A 10 22.45 34.92 -14.91
CA THR A 10 20.98 34.95 -14.71
C THR A 10 20.31 33.66 -15.20
N LYS A 11 20.77 33.08 -16.31
CA LYS A 11 20.16 31.87 -16.89
C LYS A 11 20.39 30.62 -16.05
N MET A 12 21.49 30.56 -15.29
CA MET A 12 21.78 29.44 -14.38
C MET A 12 21.01 29.50 -13.05
N LYS A 13 20.58 30.69 -12.59
CA LYS A 13 19.85 30.83 -11.32
C LYS A 13 18.40 30.31 -11.38
N GLY A 14 17.73 30.37 -12.53
CA GLY A 14 16.33 29.98 -12.67
C GLY A 14 16.08 28.46 -12.58
N TYR A 15 16.95 27.64 -13.17
CA TYR A 15 16.79 26.17 -13.18
C TYR A 15 17.19 25.52 -11.85
N GLY A 16 18.16 26.12 -11.12
CA GLY A 16 18.60 25.61 -9.82
C GLY A 16 17.53 25.69 -8.73
N CYS A 17 16.79 26.80 -8.67
CA CYS A 17 15.73 26.97 -7.66
C CYS A 17 14.54 26.03 -7.88
N ILE A 18 14.16 25.77 -9.13
CA ILE A 18 13.05 24.86 -9.45
C ILE A 18 13.44 23.41 -9.11
N GLY A 19 14.67 22.99 -9.43
CA GLY A 19 15.15 21.65 -9.08
C GLY A 19 15.16 21.39 -7.57
N VAL A 20 15.61 22.36 -6.76
CA VAL A 20 15.59 22.24 -5.29
C VAL A 20 14.16 22.19 -4.74
N PHE A 21 13.21 22.92 -5.35
CA PHE A 21 11.80 22.87 -4.97
C PHE A 21 11.18 21.48 -5.22
N PHE A 22 11.50 20.84 -6.34
CA PHE A 22 10.97 19.51 -6.65
C PHE A 22 11.66 18.36 -5.91
N LEU A 23 12.86 18.58 -5.37
CA LEU A 23 13.66 17.58 -4.68
C LEU A 23 12.92 16.79 -3.58
N PRO A 24 12.23 17.41 -2.60
CA PRO A 24 11.48 16.66 -1.60
C PRO A 24 10.38 15.78 -2.22
N PHE A 25 9.69 16.27 -3.26
CA PHE A 25 8.62 15.52 -3.93
C PHE A 25 9.15 14.32 -4.73
N ILE A 26 10.34 14.43 -5.32
CA ILE A 26 11.06 13.32 -5.96
C ILE A 26 11.47 12.28 -4.91
N LEU A 27 12.03 12.73 -3.78
CA LEU A 27 12.42 11.82 -2.70
C LEU A 27 11.24 11.01 -2.17
N VAL A 28 10.08 11.67 -1.96
CA VAL A 28 8.85 10.98 -1.57
C VAL A 28 8.44 9.95 -2.64
N GLY A 29 8.45 10.33 -3.92
CA GLY A 29 8.08 9.42 -5.01
C GLY A 29 8.97 8.18 -5.12
N ILE A 30 10.29 8.34 -4.96
CA ILE A 30 11.24 7.21 -4.96
C ILE A 30 11.04 6.35 -3.71
N TRP A 31 10.86 6.98 -2.54
CA TRP A 31 10.67 6.27 -1.28
C TRP A 31 9.40 5.42 -1.29
N THR A 32 8.26 5.97 -1.72
CA THR A 32 6.99 5.22 -1.77
C THR A 32 7.05 4.07 -2.78
N LEU A 33 7.73 4.28 -3.92
CA LEU A 33 7.94 3.23 -4.92
C LEU A 33 8.81 2.09 -4.37
N GLY A 34 9.92 2.42 -3.71
CA GLY A 34 10.80 1.45 -3.06
C GLY A 34 10.10 0.68 -1.94
N TYR A 35 9.32 1.39 -1.12
CA TYR A 35 8.48 0.79 -0.06
C TYR A 35 7.48 -0.20 -0.64
N SER A 36 6.78 0.17 -1.71
CA SER A 36 5.82 -0.71 -2.39
C SER A 36 6.47 -1.96 -2.97
N LEU A 37 7.62 -1.82 -3.64
CA LEU A 37 8.36 -2.95 -4.22
C LEU A 37 8.87 -3.91 -3.13
N ASN A 38 9.36 -3.36 -2.02
CA ASN A 38 9.80 -4.16 -0.87
C ASN A 38 8.63 -4.96 -0.27
N ASN A 39 7.45 -4.33 -0.13
CA ASN A 39 6.26 -5.02 0.36
C ASN A 39 5.80 -6.13 -0.60
N ILE A 40 5.84 -5.91 -1.91
CA ILE A 40 5.54 -6.95 -2.92
C ILE A 40 6.52 -8.12 -2.77
N TYR A 41 7.82 -7.83 -2.67
CA TYR A 41 8.86 -8.84 -2.53
C TYR A 41 8.68 -9.67 -1.25
N ASN A 42 8.46 -9.02 -0.11
CA ASN A 42 8.23 -9.70 1.17
C ASN A 42 6.93 -10.48 1.16
N SER A 43 5.89 -9.93 0.52
CA SER A 43 4.60 -10.59 0.36
C SER A 43 4.70 -11.87 -0.49
N GLN A 44 5.53 -11.89 -1.54
CA GLN A 44 5.76 -13.10 -2.34
C GLN A 44 6.44 -14.21 -1.52
N LYS A 45 7.39 -13.86 -0.64
CA LYS A 45 8.04 -14.83 0.27
C LYS A 45 7.07 -15.51 1.22
N THR A 46 5.91 -14.89 1.50
CA THR A 46 4.89 -15.51 2.35
C THR A 46 4.29 -16.78 1.75
N GLY A 47 4.47 -17.03 0.44
CA GLY A 47 4.05 -18.25 -0.24
C GLY A 47 4.50 -19.52 0.49
N ASP A 48 5.76 -19.55 0.92
CA ASP A 48 6.39 -20.72 1.54
C ASP A 48 6.17 -20.81 3.06
N TRP A 49 5.41 -19.88 3.65
CA TRP A 49 5.21 -19.86 5.10
C TRP A 49 4.34 -21.01 5.59
N THR A 50 4.68 -21.55 6.76
CA THR A 50 4.03 -22.73 7.34
C THR A 50 2.68 -22.36 7.93
N LYS A 51 1.64 -23.13 7.60
CA LYS A 51 0.29 -22.94 8.11
C LYS A 51 0.13 -23.56 9.51
N VAL A 52 -0.30 -22.75 10.48
CA VAL A 52 -0.49 -23.15 11.88
C VAL A 52 -1.85 -22.64 12.37
N PRO A 53 -2.63 -23.43 13.14
CA PRO A 53 -3.85 -22.93 13.75
C PRO A 53 -3.54 -21.93 14.87
N ALA A 54 -4.24 -20.78 14.86
CA ALA A 54 -4.18 -19.77 15.91
C ALA A 54 -5.57 -19.53 16.51
N THR A 55 -5.60 -19.10 17.77
CA THR A 55 -6.81 -18.66 18.46
C THR A 55 -6.86 -17.15 18.48
N VAL A 56 -7.99 -16.57 18.08
CA VAL A 56 -8.20 -15.12 18.13
C VAL A 56 -8.28 -14.69 19.60
N ALA A 57 -7.43 -13.75 20.01
CA ALA A 57 -7.38 -13.24 21.38
C ALA A 57 -8.18 -11.94 21.52
N HIS A 58 -8.05 -11.02 20.58
CA HIS A 58 -8.84 -9.79 20.52
C HIS A 58 -8.94 -9.30 19.08
N ILE A 59 -10.02 -8.60 18.76
CA ILE A 59 -10.21 -7.90 17.49
C ILE A 59 -10.85 -6.54 17.77
N LYS A 60 -10.41 -5.51 17.07
CA LYS A 60 -10.94 -4.15 17.16
C LYS A 60 -10.99 -3.56 15.76
N LEU A 61 -12.11 -2.93 15.42
CA LEU A 61 -12.19 -2.03 14.28
C LEU A 61 -11.90 -0.62 14.82
N ASP A 62 -10.76 -0.04 14.45
CA ASP A 62 -10.48 1.36 14.69
C ASP A 62 -11.16 2.18 13.59
N TYR A 63 -11.78 3.28 14.02
CA TYR A 63 -12.40 4.25 13.15
C TYR A 63 -11.83 5.60 13.52
N ASP A 64 -10.99 6.14 12.64
CA ASP A 64 -10.43 7.47 12.83
C ASP A 64 -11.27 8.47 12.02
N ASN A 65 -11.92 9.37 12.76
CA ASN A 65 -12.66 10.49 12.22
C ASN A 65 -11.74 11.71 12.28
N ASP A 66 -11.01 11.97 11.20
CA ASP A 66 -10.31 13.24 11.09
C ASP A 66 -11.38 14.34 11.16
N SER A 67 -11.26 15.19 12.18
CA SER A 67 -12.21 16.23 12.58
C SER A 67 -12.49 17.32 11.52
N ASP A 68 -11.92 17.20 10.32
CA ASP A 68 -12.04 18.13 9.19
C ASP A 68 -13.02 17.65 8.10
N GLY A 69 -13.86 16.64 8.36
CA GLY A 69 -14.96 16.27 7.47
C GLY A 69 -14.58 15.40 6.27
N GLY A 70 -13.44 14.69 6.36
CA GLY A 70 -13.08 13.61 5.44
C GLY A 70 -13.81 12.29 5.77
N ASP A 71 -13.93 11.41 4.78
CA ASP A 71 -14.40 10.03 5.00
C ASP A 71 -13.46 9.33 6.00
N GLY A 72 -14.00 8.85 7.13
CA GLY A 72 -13.20 8.26 8.20
C GLY A 72 -12.42 7.02 7.74
N THR A 73 -11.22 6.85 8.28
CA THR A 73 -10.36 5.70 7.95
C THR A 73 -10.69 4.54 8.86
N TYR A 74 -10.94 3.37 8.27
CA TYR A 74 -11.20 2.14 9.01
C TYR A 74 -9.97 1.25 9.00
N GLU A 75 -9.56 0.77 10.16
CA GLU A 75 -8.43 -0.15 10.31
C GLU A 75 -8.85 -1.33 11.20
N VAL A 76 -8.60 -2.57 10.75
CA VAL A 76 -8.82 -3.75 11.59
C VAL A 76 -7.53 -4.06 12.33
N LYS A 77 -7.60 -4.08 13.65
CA LYS A 77 -6.53 -4.54 14.53
C LYS A 77 -6.93 -5.88 15.14
N ILE A 78 -6.06 -6.87 15.04
CA ILE A 78 -6.31 -8.22 15.59
C ILE A 78 -5.09 -8.66 16.38
N GLY A 79 -5.32 -9.35 17.48
CA GLY A 79 -4.31 -10.12 18.19
C GLY A 79 -4.72 -11.59 18.25
N TYR A 80 -3.78 -12.48 17.98
CA TYR A 80 -4.01 -13.92 18.00
C TYR A 80 -2.83 -14.65 18.64
N LYS A 81 -3.12 -15.84 19.17
CA LYS A 81 -2.15 -16.71 19.82
C LYS A 81 -1.96 -17.97 19.01
N TYR A 82 -0.72 -18.35 18.77
CA TYR A 82 -0.36 -19.59 18.07
C TYR A 82 0.75 -20.32 18.80
N LYS A 83 0.86 -21.62 18.56
CA LYS A 83 1.86 -22.47 19.21
C LYS A 83 2.72 -23.16 18.17
N ILE A 84 4.04 -23.13 18.39
CA ILE A 84 5.02 -23.88 17.60
C ILE A 84 5.80 -24.75 18.58
N GLY A 85 5.62 -26.06 18.46
CA GLY A 85 6.09 -27.01 19.46
C GLY A 85 5.49 -26.70 20.83
N ASN A 86 6.36 -26.46 21.82
CA ASN A 86 5.98 -26.16 23.21
C ASN A 86 5.99 -24.67 23.57
N LYS A 87 6.19 -23.77 22.58
CA LYS A 87 6.24 -22.32 22.78
C LYS A 87 4.99 -21.65 22.23
N GLU A 88 4.45 -20.69 22.98
CA GLU A 88 3.32 -19.87 22.58
C GLU A 88 3.81 -18.50 22.12
N PHE A 89 3.25 -18.02 21.01
CA PHE A 89 3.60 -16.74 20.38
C PHE A 89 2.34 -15.90 20.18
N LEU A 90 2.55 -14.59 20.13
CA LEU A 90 1.51 -13.58 19.90
C LEU A 90 1.75 -12.92 18.55
N GLY A 91 0.74 -12.94 17.68
CA GLY A 91 0.76 -12.26 16.39
C GLY A 91 -0.28 -11.16 16.32
N HIS A 92 0.02 -10.11 15.55
CA HIS A 92 -0.83 -8.94 15.38
C HIS A 92 -0.95 -8.45 13.93
N LYS A 93 -0.28 -9.12 12.99
CA LYS A 93 -0.24 -8.71 11.58
C LYS A 93 -1.33 -9.44 10.79
N ILE A 94 -2.14 -8.69 10.05
CA ILE A 94 -3.15 -9.27 9.14
C ILE A 94 -2.48 -9.75 7.85
N ALA A 95 -1.75 -8.85 7.19
CA ALA A 95 -0.96 -9.13 5.99
C ALA A 95 0.26 -8.20 5.95
N ILE A 96 1.27 -8.57 5.16
CA ILE A 96 2.41 -7.69 4.88
C ILE A 96 1.91 -6.42 4.16
N GLY A 97 2.27 -5.24 4.66
CA GLY A 97 1.87 -3.96 4.07
C GLY A 97 0.39 -3.63 4.17
N TYR A 98 -0.37 -4.31 5.03
CA TYR A 98 -1.75 -3.94 5.34
C TYR A 98 -1.79 -2.57 6.03
N SER A 99 -2.70 -1.72 5.57
CA SER A 99 -3.01 -0.42 6.18
C SER A 99 -4.51 -0.19 6.18
N GLY A 100 -4.99 0.69 7.05
CA GLY A 100 -6.38 1.16 7.03
C GLY A 100 -6.79 1.79 5.69
N GLY A 101 -8.10 1.87 5.46
CA GLY A 101 -8.68 2.30 4.19
C GLY A 101 -10.21 2.30 4.19
N ASN A 102 -10.81 2.05 3.02
CA ASN A 102 -12.26 2.17 2.80
C ASN A 102 -13.10 1.23 3.68
N GLY A 103 -13.98 1.81 4.49
CA GLY A 103 -14.72 1.10 5.55
C GLY A 103 -15.45 -0.18 5.17
N LYS A 104 -16.01 -0.29 3.97
CA LYS A 104 -16.78 -1.48 3.57
C LYS A 104 -15.96 -2.77 3.59
N GLU A 105 -14.72 -2.73 3.10
CA GLU A 105 -13.83 -3.91 3.10
C GLU A 105 -13.35 -4.25 4.51
N HIS A 106 -13.02 -3.23 5.30
CA HIS A 106 -12.56 -3.41 6.67
C HIS A 106 -13.67 -3.93 7.59
N VAL A 107 -14.92 -3.50 7.38
CA VAL A 107 -16.10 -3.99 8.12
C VAL A 107 -16.40 -5.44 7.77
N ALA A 108 -16.32 -5.82 6.49
CA ALA A 108 -16.54 -7.21 6.07
C ALA A 108 -15.43 -8.14 6.62
N LEU A 109 -14.17 -7.70 6.54
CA LEU A 109 -13.02 -8.38 7.13
C LEU A 109 -13.17 -8.55 8.65
N PHE A 110 -13.58 -7.49 9.35
CA PHE A 110 -13.83 -7.50 10.78
C PHE A 110 -14.93 -8.50 11.13
N SER A 111 -16.07 -8.46 10.44
CA SER A 111 -17.20 -9.35 10.70
C SER A 111 -16.81 -10.83 10.52
N LYS A 112 -16.00 -11.15 9.50
CA LYS A 112 -15.52 -12.52 9.27
C LYS A 112 -14.58 -13.00 10.39
N LEU A 113 -13.68 -12.14 10.85
CA LEU A 113 -12.71 -12.46 11.89
C LEU A 113 -13.33 -12.47 13.32
N GLU A 114 -14.30 -11.60 13.59
CA GLU A 114 -15.04 -11.57 14.86
C GLU A 114 -15.82 -12.86 15.10
N ASN A 115 -16.36 -13.44 14.02
CA ASN A 115 -17.05 -14.72 14.07
C ASN A 115 -16.09 -15.94 14.05
N ALA A 116 -14.78 -15.74 13.94
CA ALA A 116 -13.80 -16.83 13.93
C ALA A 116 -13.21 -17.08 15.33
N LYS A 117 -13.28 -18.32 15.81
CA LYS A 117 -12.64 -18.73 17.07
C LYS A 117 -11.22 -19.22 16.83
N LYS A 118 -11.02 -19.99 15.76
CA LYS A 118 -9.70 -20.41 15.27
C LYS A 118 -9.52 -20.00 13.82
N ILE A 119 -8.38 -19.43 13.54
CA ILE A 119 -7.97 -18.98 12.21
C ILE A 119 -6.67 -19.71 11.82
N ALA A 120 -6.50 -19.97 10.53
CA ALA A 120 -5.18 -20.34 10.03
C ALA A 120 -4.29 -19.10 9.97
N VAL A 121 -3.10 -19.21 10.55
CA VAL A 121 -2.05 -18.20 10.39
C VAL A 121 -0.86 -18.85 9.69
N PHE A 122 -0.10 -18.03 9.01
CA PHE A 122 1.10 -18.43 8.32
C PHE A 122 2.29 -17.85 9.07
N VAL A 123 3.19 -18.72 9.49
CA VAL A 123 4.36 -18.35 10.28
C VAL A 123 5.61 -18.42 9.41
N ASN A 124 6.45 -17.42 9.54
CA ASN A 124 7.74 -17.36 8.87
C ASN A 124 8.64 -18.52 9.37
N PRO A 125 9.14 -19.39 8.48
CA PRO A 125 10.01 -20.50 8.88
C PRO A 125 11.35 -20.03 9.46
N ASP A 126 11.83 -18.86 9.06
CA ASP A 126 13.09 -18.28 9.53
C ASP A 126 12.91 -17.54 10.88
N ASP A 127 11.71 -17.00 11.13
CA ASP A 127 11.37 -16.30 12.38
C ASP A 127 9.98 -16.67 12.89
N SER A 128 9.93 -17.57 13.88
CA SER A 128 8.68 -18.04 14.48
C SER A 128 7.89 -16.98 15.26
N SER A 129 8.42 -15.77 15.46
CA SER A 129 7.68 -14.65 16.05
C SER A 129 6.86 -13.88 15.03
N GLU A 130 7.19 -14.03 13.73
CA GLU A 130 6.50 -13.36 12.65
C GLU A 130 5.42 -14.27 12.04
N ALA A 131 4.17 -13.85 12.20
CA ALA A 131 3.02 -14.53 11.62
C ALA A 131 2.09 -13.53 10.93
N ILE A 132 1.37 -13.99 9.91
CA ILE A 132 0.33 -13.23 9.20
C ILE A 132 -0.90 -14.11 8.97
N ILE A 133 -2.06 -13.50 8.73
CA ILE A 133 -3.32 -14.22 8.46
C ILE A 133 -3.50 -14.44 6.96
N ILE A 134 -3.17 -13.44 6.15
CA ILE A 134 -3.39 -13.45 4.69
C ILE A 134 -2.05 -13.38 3.96
N LYS A 135 -1.82 -14.35 3.07
CA LYS A 135 -0.65 -14.39 2.17
C LYS A 135 -0.85 -13.54 0.92
N GLY A 136 0.28 -13.14 0.37
CA GLY A 136 0.36 -12.55 -0.95
C GLY A 136 -0.11 -11.09 -1.00
N ILE A 137 -0.18 -10.57 -2.22
CA ILE A 137 -0.44 -9.16 -2.48
C ILE A 137 -1.86 -8.82 -2.03
N ASN A 138 -2.01 -7.64 -1.42
CA ASN A 138 -3.28 -7.09 -0.94
C ASN A 138 -3.55 -5.71 -1.56
N ASN A 139 -4.76 -5.21 -1.35
CA ASN A 139 -5.22 -3.93 -1.91
C ASN A 139 -4.38 -2.74 -1.43
N SER A 140 -3.91 -2.75 -0.19
CA SER A 140 -3.06 -1.68 0.36
C SER A 140 -1.74 -1.57 -0.41
N ILE A 141 -1.08 -2.69 -0.70
CA ILE A 141 0.15 -2.73 -1.51
C ILE A 141 -0.11 -2.19 -2.93
N VAL A 142 -1.18 -2.67 -3.58
CA VAL A 142 -1.53 -2.23 -4.95
C VAL A 142 -1.86 -0.74 -4.98
N GLY A 143 -2.62 -0.25 -3.99
CA GLY A 143 -2.97 1.16 -3.88
C GLY A 143 -1.74 2.06 -3.76
N VAL A 144 -0.81 1.73 -2.86
CA VAL A 144 0.45 2.47 -2.70
C VAL A 144 1.32 2.39 -3.96
N LEU A 145 1.34 1.24 -4.66
CA LEU A 145 2.07 1.09 -5.93
C LEU A 145 1.51 2.02 -7.01
N VAL A 146 0.19 1.99 -7.22
CA VAL A 146 -0.50 2.78 -8.24
C VAL A 146 -0.33 4.27 -7.95
N PHE A 147 -0.54 4.67 -6.69
CA PHE A 147 -0.27 6.04 -6.23
C PHE A 147 1.17 6.46 -6.54
N SER A 148 2.15 5.61 -6.21
CA SER A 148 3.56 5.89 -6.48
C SER A 148 3.84 6.07 -7.98
N ILE A 149 3.29 5.22 -8.83
CA ILE A 149 3.48 5.32 -10.29
C ILE A 149 2.87 6.61 -10.83
N MET A 150 1.64 6.95 -10.42
CA MET A 150 0.96 8.18 -10.83
C MET A 150 1.70 9.44 -10.35
N TRP A 151 2.15 9.43 -9.09
CA TRP A 151 2.92 10.52 -8.51
C TRP A 151 4.25 10.76 -9.25
N ASN A 152 5.02 9.70 -9.49
CA ASN A 152 6.28 9.81 -10.24
C ASN A 152 6.06 10.22 -11.70
N SER A 153 4.96 9.77 -12.32
CA SER A 153 4.56 10.20 -13.67
C SER A 153 4.25 11.71 -13.71
N PHE A 154 3.53 12.22 -12.71
CA PHE A 154 3.22 13.64 -12.56
C PHE A 154 4.47 14.50 -12.41
N ILE A 155 5.35 14.13 -11.47
CA ILE A 155 6.61 14.86 -11.26
C ILE A 155 7.48 14.82 -12.53
N SER A 156 7.58 13.67 -13.18
CA SER A 156 8.33 13.54 -14.45
C SER A 156 7.75 14.46 -15.52
N PHE A 157 6.43 14.49 -15.70
CA PHE A 157 5.76 15.35 -16.68
C PHE A 157 6.02 16.84 -16.43
N CYS A 158 5.97 17.28 -15.17
CA CYS A 158 6.29 18.66 -14.77
C CYS A 158 7.77 19.03 -15.01
N LEU A 159 8.68 18.06 -14.88
CA LEU A 159 10.11 18.29 -15.06
C LEU A 159 10.57 18.24 -16.51
N ILE A 160 9.85 17.53 -17.41
CA ILE A 160 10.20 17.41 -18.83
C ILE A 160 10.62 18.76 -19.44
N PRO A 161 9.83 19.86 -19.36
CA PRO A 161 10.16 21.14 -19.98
C PRO A 161 11.49 21.74 -19.53
N LEU A 162 11.96 21.44 -18.31
CA LEU A 162 13.22 21.94 -17.77
C LEU A 162 14.44 21.22 -18.38
N PHE A 163 14.26 19.95 -18.78
CA PHE A 163 15.31 19.12 -19.37
C PHE A 163 15.25 19.08 -20.89
N LEU A 164 14.20 19.61 -21.53
CA LEU A 164 14.14 19.80 -22.97
C LEU A 164 15.15 20.86 -23.41
N LYS A 165 16.33 20.42 -23.85
CA LYS A 165 17.30 21.28 -24.54
C LYS A 165 16.63 21.94 -25.74
N LYS A 166 16.89 23.24 -25.93
CA LYS A 166 16.45 23.99 -27.11
C LYS A 166 17.01 23.30 -28.37
N GLY A 167 16.15 22.67 -29.17
CA GLY A 167 16.53 21.89 -30.36
C GLY A 167 16.46 20.37 -30.21
N ALA A 168 16.10 19.84 -29.03
CA ALA A 168 15.79 18.42 -28.88
C ALA A 168 14.52 18.06 -29.69
N LYS A 169 14.60 17.03 -30.54
CA LYS A 169 13.43 16.45 -31.23
C LYS A 169 12.59 15.61 -30.26
N PHE A 170 12.17 16.22 -29.16
CA PHE A 170 11.31 15.55 -28.19
C PHE A 170 9.87 15.61 -28.67
N ASN A 171 9.26 14.44 -28.85
CA ASN A 171 7.89 14.35 -29.32
C ASN A 171 6.94 14.42 -28.12
N VAL A 172 6.55 15.64 -27.75
CA VAL A 172 5.64 15.94 -26.63
C VAL A 172 4.34 15.15 -26.71
N LYS A 173 3.88 14.80 -27.92
CA LYS A 173 2.68 13.97 -28.11
C LYS A 173 2.83 12.60 -27.45
N TYR A 174 3.97 11.93 -27.60
CA TYR A 174 4.17 10.61 -26.98
C TYR A 174 4.30 10.70 -25.47
N ALA A 175 4.91 11.76 -24.94
CA ALA A 175 4.97 11.99 -23.50
C ALA A 175 3.57 12.20 -22.90
N PHE A 176 2.73 12.97 -23.60
CA PHE A 176 1.35 13.18 -23.21
C PHE A 176 0.51 11.90 -23.30
N ILE A 177 0.68 11.11 -24.38
CA ILE A 177 0.01 9.80 -24.52
C ILE A 177 0.42 8.87 -23.39
N ALA A 178 1.71 8.74 -23.09
CA ALA A 178 2.19 7.89 -22.00
C ALA A 178 1.64 8.32 -20.64
N PHE A 179 1.63 9.64 -20.37
CA PHE A 179 1.03 10.21 -19.17
C PHE A 179 -0.48 9.88 -19.07
N ALA A 180 -1.22 10.11 -20.15
CA ALA A 180 -2.65 9.80 -20.20
C ALA A 180 -2.93 8.30 -19.98
N VAL A 181 -2.15 7.42 -20.60
CA VAL A 181 -2.27 5.96 -20.40
C VAL A 181 -2.01 5.57 -18.95
N ILE A 182 -0.96 6.11 -18.32
CA ILE A 182 -0.66 5.85 -16.90
C ILE A 182 -1.81 6.30 -16.01
N TRP A 183 -2.37 7.48 -16.25
CA TRP A 183 -3.44 8.04 -15.41
C TRP A 183 -4.78 7.35 -15.62
N VAL A 184 -5.17 7.07 -16.87
CA VAL A 184 -6.39 6.29 -17.18
C VAL A 184 -6.28 4.90 -16.57
N THR A 185 -5.13 4.24 -16.73
CA THR A 185 -4.91 2.93 -16.11
C THR A 185 -4.95 3.04 -14.59
N GLY A 186 -4.21 3.98 -14.00
CA GLY A 186 -4.15 4.15 -12.54
C GLY A 186 -5.53 4.40 -11.91
N PHE A 187 -6.33 5.28 -12.50
CA PHE A 187 -7.71 5.49 -12.05
C PHE A 187 -8.57 4.26 -12.25
N TYR A 188 -8.45 3.56 -13.38
CA TYR A 188 -9.14 2.31 -13.58
C TYR A 188 -8.77 1.27 -12.52
N LEU A 189 -7.49 1.17 -12.13
CA LEU A 189 -7.05 0.22 -11.09
C LEU A 189 -7.57 0.61 -9.69
N LEU A 190 -7.65 1.91 -9.37
CA LEU A 190 -8.13 2.38 -8.05
C LEU A 190 -9.65 2.30 -7.91
N PHE A 191 -10.40 2.55 -8.98
CA PHE A 191 -11.86 2.64 -8.94
C PHE A 191 -12.57 1.40 -9.47
N SER A 192 -11.89 0.52 -10.21
CA SER A 192 -12.51 -0.74 -10.61
C SER A 192 -12.49 -1.74 -9.47
N ASP A 193 -13.62 -2.41 -9.26
CA ASP A 193 -13.71 -3.57 -8.36
C ASP A 193 -12.84 -4.75 -8.82
N SER A 194 -12.27 -4.69 -10.03
CA SER A 194 -11.53 -5.78 -10.68
C SER A 194 -10.24 -6.19 -9.97
N ILE A 195 -9.70 -5.37 -9.08
CA ILE A 195 -8.44 -5.65 -8.33
C ILE A 195 -8.70 -5.69 -6.83
N LYS A 196 -9.96 -5.67 -6.39
CA LYS A 196 -10.25 -5.96 -4.99
C LYS A 196 -9.90 -7.42 -4.74
N ILE A 197 -8.68 -7.63 -4.27
CA ILE A 197 -8.25 -8.89 -3.71
C ILE A 197 -9.03 -8.99 -2.42
N HIS A 198 -10.19 -9.65 -2.49
CA HIS A 198 -11.04 -9.99 -1.35
C HIS A 198 -10.19 -10.72 -0.34
N SER A 199 -9.59 -9.94 0.56
CA SER A 199 -8.64 -10.42 1.55
C SER A 199 -9.35 -11.35 2.53
N GLU A 200 -10.65 -11.12 2.70
CA GLU A 200 -11.61 -12.00 3.37
C GLU A 200 -11.66 -13.41 2.80
N ASP A 201 -11.63 -13.61 1.48
CA ASP A 201 -11.75 -14.95 0.86
C ASP A 201 -10.50 -15.82 1.07
N LYS A 202 -9.36 -15.17 1.34
CA LYS A 202 -8.11 -15.85 1.69
C LYS A 202 -8.03 -16.25 3.16
N ILE A 203 -8.98 -15.82 3.99
CA ILE A 203 -9.04 -16.24 5.40
C ILE A 203 -9.62 -17.64 5.47
N GLU A 204 -8.76 -18.59 5.80
CA GLU A 204 -9.17 -19.93 6.15
C GLU A 204 -9.58 -19.98 7.63
N VAL A 205 -10.89 -19.92 7.87
CA VAL A 205 -11.49 -20.11 9.19
C VAL A 205 -11.49 -21.59 9.51
N VAL A 206 -10.75 -21.98 10.55
CA VAL A 206 -10.64 -23.38 10.99
C VAL A 206 -11.82 -23.75 11.90
N GLU A 207 -12.31 -22.80 12.71
CA GLU A 207 -13.46 -22.99 13.59
C GLU A 207 -14.20 -21.66 13.75
N SER A 208 -15.47 -21.61 13.36
CA SER A 208 -16.34 -20.45 13.62
C SER A 208 -16.90 -20.50 15.04
N LYS A 209 -17.17 -19.34 15.60
CA LYS A 209 -17.95 -19.18 16.82
C LYS A 209 -19.36 -19.66 16.49
N LYS A 210 -19.80 -20.79 17.07
CA LYS A 210 -21.20 -21.22 16.95
C LYS A 210 -22.08 -20.05 17.40
N ILE A 211 -22.93 -19.56 16.52
CA ILE A 211 -24.11 -18.81 16.91
C ILE A 211 -24.93 -19.82 17.72
N SER A 212 -24.98 -19.62 19.03
CA SER A 212 -25.93 -20.30 19.89
C SER A 212 -27.31 -19.80 19.45
N ASP A 213 -28.02 -20.60 18.66
CA ASP A 213 -29.48 -20.59 18.57
C ASP A 213 -30.03 -20.96 19.96
N THR A 214 -29.97 -19.99 20.85
CA THR A 214 -30.73 -19.92 22.10
C THR A 214 -30.69 -18.47 22.52
N ASP A 215 -31.62 -17.70 21.96
CA ASP A 215 -32.47 -16.71 22.65
C ASP A 215 -33.01 -15.71 21.62
N VAL A 216 -34.14 -16.06 20.98
CA VAL A 216 -35.44 -15.35 20.95
C VAL A 216 -36.36 -16.06 19.97
#